data_AF-A0A4Y2WXV7-F1
#
_entry.id   AF-A0A4Y2WXV7-F1
#
_cell.length_a   1.000
_cell.length_b   1.000
_cell.length_c   1.000
_cell.angle_alpha   90.00
_cell.angle_beta   90.00
_cell.angle_gamma   90.00
#
_symmetry.space_group_name_H-M   'P 1'
#
loop_
_entity.id
_entity.type
_entity.pdbx_description
1 polymer ?
#
loop_
_entity_poly.entity_id
_entity_poly.type
_entity_poly.pdbx_seq_one_letter_code
_entity_poly.pdbx_strand_id
1 'polypeptide(L)'
;MPDDSICNSASIYDAILPCKDVAGIGNESLRNDSEKNLPAAAAAATLEMFSVAGKTVENAKVFILGKEYIFYSMSEILFSKNAILTLSKSRTEQLPPGIESADVIISSLHIPADDQKLLKPGSLLINCSGEFFSKSNFENKFL
;
A
#
# COMPACT_ATOMS: atom_id res chain seq x y z
N MET A 1 -18.49 -5.75 -3.28
CA MET A 1 -18.71 -5.49 -1.83
C MET A 1 -20.20 -5.35 -1.59
N PRO A 2 -20.72 -5.59 -0.38
CA PRO A 2 -22.11 -5.31 -0.05
C PRO A 2 -22.42 -3.87 -0.43
N ASP A 3 -23.56 -3.67 -1.07
CA ASP A 3 -24.01 -2.34 -1.44
C ASP A 3 -24.39 -1.59 -0.15
N ASP A 4 -23.68 -0.48 0.14
CA ASP A 4 -23.96 0.34 1.33
C ASP A 4 -25.36 0.98 1.29
N SER A 5 -26.01 1.01 0.12
CA SER A 5 -27.43 1.39 0.01
C SER A 5 -28.39 0.31 0.51
N ILE A 6 -27.91 -0.94 0.65
CA ILE A 6 -28.69 -2.10 1.10
C ILE A 6 -28.36 -2.46 2.55
N CYS A 7 -27.09 -2.38 2.95
CA CYS A 7 -26.64 -2.73 4.30
C CYS A 7 -25.33 -2.03 4.65
N ASN A 8 -25.12 -1.68 5.92
CA ASN A 8 -23.86 -1.08 6.37
C ASN A 8 -22.72 -2.10 6.26
N SER A 9 -21.90 -1.99 5.21
CA SER A 9 -20.83 -2.94 4.93
C SER A 9 -19.81 -3.05 6.07
N ALA A 10 -19.52 -1.95 6.77
CA ALA A 10 -18.61 -1.95 7.91
C ALA A 10 -19.12 -2.87 9.03
N SER A 11 -20.42 -2.82 9.34
CA SER A 11 -21.01 -3.70 10.36
C SER A 11 -20.97 -5.18 9.98
N ILE A 12 -21.01 -5.49 8.68
CA ILE A 12 -20.90 -6.88 8.19
C ILE A 12 -19.46 -7.37 8.31
N TYR A 13 -18.48 -6.53 7.98
CA TYR A 13 -17.06 -6.90 8.11
C TYR A 13 -16.66 -7.08 9.57
N ASP A 14 -17.11 -6.20 10.46
CA ASP A 14 -16.84 -6.30 11.90
C ASP A 14 -17.54 -7.49 12.57
N ALA A 15 -18.54 -8.08 11.92
CA ALA A 15 -19.17 -9.32 12.40
C ALA A 15 -18.34 -10.58 12.09
N ILE A 16 -17.32 -10.47 11.23
CA ILE A 16 -16.41 -11.58 10.93
C ILE A 16 -15.51 -11.79 12.15
N LEU A 17 -15.50 -13.01 12.69
CA LEU A 17 -14.59 -13.36 13.78
C LEU A 17 -13.13 -13.10 13.34
N PRO A 18 -12.29 -12.45 14.17
CA PRO A 18 -10.92 -12.10 13.78
C PRO A 18 -10.10 -13.29 13.27
N CYS A 19 -10.27 -14.46 13.90
CA CYS A 19 -9.60 -15.70 13.49
C CYS A 19 -10.07 -16.28 12.14
N LYS A 20 -11.15 -15.74 11.57
CA LYS A 20 -11.70 -16.10 10.26
C LYS A 20 -11.60 -14.97 9.24
N ASP A 21 -11.15 -13.79 9.64
CA ASP A 21 -10.98 -12.64 8.77
C ASP A 21 -9.67 -12.73 7.97
N VAL A 22 -9.61 -13.69 7.05
CA VAL A 22 -8.42 -13.95 6.23
C VAL A 22 -8.09 -12.82 5.25
N ALA A 23 -9.07 -11.98 4.92
CA ALA A 23 -8.86 -10.78 4.12
C ALA A 23 -8.30 -9.63 4.97
N GLY A 24 -8.59 -9.66 6.28
CA GLY A 24 -8.30 -8.61 7.25
C GLY A 24 -9.01 -7.31 6.90
N ILE A 25 -10.32 -7.39 6.69
CA ILE A 25 -11.19 -6.25 6.33
C ILE A 25 -12.05 -5.76 7.49
N GLY A 26 -12.11 -6.51 8.59
CA GLY A 26 -12.69 -6.04 9.85
C GLY A 26 -11.76 -5.05 10.55
N ASN A 27 -12.34 -4.18 11.39
CA ASN A 27 -11.59 -3.14 12.08
C ASN A 27 -10.43 -3.68 12.94
N GLU A 28 -10.61 -4.83 13.60
CA GLU A 28 -9.59 -5.43 14.47
C GLU A 28 -8.35 -5.88 13.70
N SER A 29 -8.54 -6.44 12.50
CA SER A 29 -7.47 -6.90 11.61
C SER A 29 -6.74 -5.72 10.96
N LEU A 30 -7.47 -4.65 10.63
CA LEU A 30 -6.90 -3.46 9.97
C LEU A 30 -6.03 -2.62 10.89
N ARG A 31 -6.37 -2.56 12.18
CA ARG A 31 -5.57 -1.88 13.20
C ARG A 31 -4.37 -2.69 13.67
N ASN A 32 -4.34 -3.99 13.34
CA ASN A 32 -3.33 -4.91 13.85
C ASN A 32 -3.26 -4.89 15.40
N ASP A 33 -4.43 -4.80 16.05
CA ASP A 33 -4.57 -4.53 17.49
C ASP A 33 -4.14 -5.71 18.40
N SER A 34 -3.92 -6.91 17.84
CA SER A 34 -3.48 -8.07 18.63
C SER A 34 -2.57 -9.00 17.83
N GLU A 35 -1.61 -9.63 18.53
CA GLU A 35 -0.74 -10.67 17.96
C GLU A 35 -1.50 -11.93 17.51
N LYS A 36 -2.79 -12.04 17.88
CA LYS A 36 -3.63 -13.20 17.55
C LYS A 36 -4.44 -13.01 16.27
N ASN A 37 -4.41 -11.81 15.69
CA ASN A 37 -5.19 -11.50 14.49
C ASN A 37 -4.38 -11.76 13.23
N LEU A 38 -5.10 -12.14 12.16
CA LEU A 38 -4.51 -12.14 10.83
C LEU A 38 -4.35 -10.69 10.39
N PRO A 39 -3.14 -10.26 9.98
CA PRO A 39 -2.98 -8.92 9.42
C PRO A 39 -3.78 -8.81 8.13
N ALA A 40 -4.22 -7.60 7.80
CA ALA A 40 -4.79 -7.30 6.49
C ALA A 40 -3.92 -7.88 5.37
N ALA A 41 -4.54 -8.58 4.41
CA ALA A 41 -3.81 -9.31 3.37
C ALA A 41 -2.86 -8.39 2.59
N ALA A 42 -3.27 -7.14 2.37
CA ALA A 42 -2.46 -6.12 1.70
C ALA A 42 -1.24 -5.68 2.54
N ALA A 43 -1.42 -5.56 3.86
CA ALA A 43 -0.35 -5.24 4.79
C ALA A 43 0.68 -6.39 4.85
N ALA A 44 0.20 -7.63 4.91
CA ALA A 44 1.04 -8.83 4.83
C ALA A 44 1.80 -8.91 3.50
N ALA A 45 1.11 -8.68 2.38
CA ALA A 45 1.72 -8.67 1.05
C ALA A 45 2.79 -7.58 0.93
N THR A 46 2.57 -6.40 1.49
CA THR A 46 3.58 -5.33 1.52
C THR A 46 4.86 -5.80 2.22
N LEU A 47 4.77 -6.46 3.37
CA LEU A 47 5.96 -7.02 4.05
C LEU A 47 6.67 -8.07 3.21
N GLU A 48 5.92 -8.93 2.53
CA GLU A 48 6.49 -9.92 1.62
C GLU A 48 7.23 -9.26 0.46
N MET A 49 6.68 -8.18 -0.11
CA MET A 49 7.34 -7.42 -1.19
C MET A 49 8.67 -6.80 -0.75
N PHE A 50 8.77 -6.34 0.50
CA PHE A 50 10.07 -5.92 1.06
C PHE A 50 11.07 -7.07 1.07
N SER A 51 10.65 -8.25 1.55
CA SER A 51 11.49 -9.45 1.62
C SER A 51 11.98 -9.88 0.24
N VAL A 52 11.06 -10.04 -0.72
CA VAL A 52 11.36 -10.42 -2.10
C VAL A 52 12.29 -9.41 -2.79
N ALA A 53 12.12 -8.12 -2.51
CA ALA A 53 12.99 -7.06 -3.04
C ALA A 53 14.35 -6.95 -2.32
N GLY A 54 14.62 -7.76 -1.30
CA GLY A 54 15.84 -7.68 -0.50
C GLY A 54 15.97 -6.37 0.29
N LYS A 55 14.85 -5.76 0.68
CA LYS A 55 14.79 -4.52 1.46
C LYS A 55 14.43 -4.81 2.92
N THR A 56 15.03 -4.07 3.84
CA THR A 56 14.64 -4.08 5.25
C THR A 56 13.51 -3.10 5.49
N VAL A 57 12.55 -3.44 6.34
CA VAL A 57 11.47 -2.51 6.75
C VAL A 57 11.98 -1.50 7.77
N GLU A 58 12.80 -1.97 8.72
CA GLU A 58 13.35 -1.13 9.79
C GLU A 58 14.16 0.04 9.21
N ASN A 59 13.85 1.25 9.68
CA ASN A 59 14.42 2.53 9.25
C ASN A 59 14.22 2.89 7.76
N ALA A 60 13.47 2.11 6.99
CA ALA A 60 13.18 2.44 5.60
C ALA A 60 12.28 3.67 5.51
N LYS A 61 12.61 4.61 4.62
CA LYS A 61 11.73 5.74 4.30
C LYS A 61 10.65 5.27 3.33
N VAL A 62 9.43 5.12 3.83
CA VAL A 62 8.29 4.68 3.03
C VAL A 62 7.36 5.85 2.75
N PHE A 63 7.11 6.09 1.47
CA PHE A 63 6.11 7.06 1.02
C PHE A 63 4.84 6.32 0.60
N ILE A 64 3.70 6.66 1.19
CA ILE A 64 2.41 6.06 0.87
C ILE A 64 1.53 7.11 0.21
N LEU A 65 1.19 6.87 -1.07
CA LEU A 65 0.30 7.70 -1.88
C LEU A 65 -1.05 6.98 -2.04
N GLY A 66 -2.00 7.28 -1.16
CA GLY A 66 -3.32 6.69 -1.20
C GLY A 66 -4.26 7.22 -0.14
N LYS A 67 -5.56 7.10 -0.41
CA LYS A 67 -6.63 7.55 0.49
C LYS A 67 -7.51 6.39 0.97
N GLU A 68 -7.38 5.24 0.33
CA GLU A 68 -8.19 4.06 0.55
C GLU A 68 -7.85 3.44 1.90
N TYR A 69 -8.84 2.83 2.52
CA TYR A 69 -8.71 2.34 3.89
C TYR A 69 -7.62 1.28 4.05
N ILE A 70 -7.35 0.52 2.98
CA ILE A 70 -6.29 -0.49 2.88
C ILE A 70 -4.87 0.08 3.11
N PHE A 71 -4.63 1.36 2.83
CA PHE A 71 -3.31 1.97 3.04
C PHE A 71 -3.05 2.27 4.51
N TYR A 72 -4.10 2.41 5.34
CA TYR A 72 -3.92 2.57 6.78
C TYR A 72 -3.34 1.31 7.42
N SER A 73 -3.81 0.12 7.06
CA SER A 73 -3.26 -1.12 7.62
C SER A 73 -1.82 -1.38 7.18
N MET A 74 -1.45 -1.01 5.95
CA MET A 74 -0.05 -1.01 5.52
C MET A 74 0.79 -0.02 6.34
N SER A 75 0.26 1.17 6.62
CA SER A 75 0.95 2.17 7.43
C SER A 75 1.18 1.66 8.85
N GLU A 76 0.17 1.10 9.51
CA GLU A 76 0.27 0.54 10.86
C GLU A 76 1.33 -0.57 10.94
N ILE A 77 1.29 -1.55 10.03
CA ILE A 77 2.25 -2.67 10.10
C ILE A 77 3.69 -2.22 9.83
N LEU A 78 3.90 -1.25 8.94
CA LEU A 78 5.23 -0.71 8.65
C LEU A 78 5.74 0.15 9.81
N PHE A 79 4.87 0.98 10.40
CA PHE A 79 5.21 1.79 11.56
C PHE A 79 5.59 0.93 12.75
N SER A 80 4.84 -0.15 13.03
CA SER A 80 5.16 -1.12 14.10
C SER A 80 6.50 -1.84 13.91
N LYS A 81 7.05 -1.81 12.69
CA LYS A 81 8.36 -2.36 12.32
C LYS A 81 9.45 -1.28 12.15
N ASN A 82 9.25 -0.12 12.75
CA ASN A 82 10.20 1.00 12.77
C ASN A 82 10.48 1.61 11.38
N ALA A 83 9.54 1.53 10.43
CA ALA A 83 9.64 2.29 9.19
C ALA A 83 9.38 3.79 9.43
N ILE A 84 9.97 4.65 8.59
CA ILE A 84 9.74 6.10 8.58
C ILE A 84 8.70 6.40 7.52
N LEU A 85 7.49 6.82 7.93
CA LEU A 85 6.37 6.96 7.02
C LEU A 85 6.10 8.42 6.60
N THR A 86 5.83 8.62 5.32
CA THR A 86 5.21 9.85 4.79
C THR A 86 3.92 9.48 4.07
N LEU A 87 2.80 10.05 4.50
CA LEU A 87 1.47 9.73 3.96
C LEU A 87 0.92 10.91 3.15
N SER A 88 0.48 10.66 1.92
CA SER A 88 -0.24 11.62 1.09
C SER A 88 -1.52 10.99 0.52
N LYS A 89 -2.64 11.73 0.63
CA LYS A 89 -3.97 11.28 0.17
C LYS A 89 -4.30 11.64 -1.28
N SER A 90 -3.54 12.54 -1.88
CA SER A 90 -3.86 13.12 -3.19
C SER A 90 -2.60 13.30 -4.03
N ARG A 91 -2.74 13.11 -5.34
CA ARG A 91 -1.79 13.64 -6.31
C ARG A 91 -2.24 15.07 -6.62
N THR A 92 -1.37 16.04 -6.36
CA THR A 92 -1.44 17.34 -7.03
C THR A 92 -1.03 17.14 -8.51
N GLU A 93 -1.03 18.16 -9.36
CA GLU A 93 -0.50 18.00 -10.74
C GLU A 93 0.99 17.54 -10.77
N GLN A 94 1.66 17.63 -9.63
CA GLN A 94 3.06 17.28 -9.42
C GLN A 94 3.20 16.11 -8.45
N LEU A 95 4.37 15.46 -8.48
CA LEU A 95 4.73 14.51 -7.44
C LEU A 95 4.71 15.19 -6.06
N PRO A 96 4.12 14.56 -5.03
CA PRO A 96 4.14 15.12 -3.68
C PRO A 96 5.56 15.33 -3.16
N PRO A 97 5.84 16.42 -2.42
CA PRO A 97 7.16 16.66 -1.86
C PRO A 97 7.64 15.51 -0.96
N GLY A 98 8.92 15.15 -1.07
CA GLY A 98 9.57 14.14 -0.25
C GLY A 98 9.55 12.73 -0.85
N ILE A 99 8.73 12.46 -1.86
CA ILE A 99 8.66 11.16 -2.55
C ILE A 99 9.98 10.81 -3.23
N GLU A 100 10.73 11.81 -3.68
CA GLU A 100 12.05 11.68 -4.32
C GLU A 100 13.12 11.11 -3.37
N SER A 101 12.88 11.16 -2.06
CA SER A 101 13.82 10.68 -1.03
C SER A 101 13.51 9.28 -0.50
N ALA A 102 12.37 8.70 -0.92
CA ALA A 102 11.83 7.46 -0.38
C ALA A 102 12.63 6.24 -0.83
N ASP A 103 12.84 5.29 0.09
CA ASP A 103 13.41 3.97 -0.20
C ASP A 103 12.35 3.05 -0.81
N VAL A 104 11.10 3.21 -0.38
CA VAL A 104 9.95 2.46 -0.86
C VAL A 104 8.77 3.41 -1.06
N ILE A 105 8.05 3.22 -2.16
CA ILE A 105 6.88 4.00 -2.53
C ILE A 105 5.72 3.02 -2.71
N ILE A 106 4.63 3.23 -1.99
CA ILE A 106 3.40 2.44 -2.09
C ILE A 106 2.31 3.35 -2.63
N SER A 107 1.73 3.01 -3.78
CA SER A 107 0.83 3.94 -4.48
C SER A 107 -0.48 3.27 -4.91
N SER A 108 -1.60 3.89 -4.55
CA SER A 108 -2.93 3.64 -5.13
C SER A 108 -3.07 4.12 -6.57
N LEU A 109 -2.17 4.99 -7.01
CA LEU A 109 -2.21 5.67 -8.29
C LEU A 109 -1.05 5.22 -9.16
N HIS A 110 -1.28 5.22 -10.47
CA HIS A 110 -0.19 5.05 -11.42
C HIS A 110 0.77 6.25 -11.37
N ILE A 111 2.07 5.98 -11.20
CA ILE A 111 3.13 6.97 -11.36
C ILE A 111 3.70 6.81 -12.78
N PRO A 112 3.53 7.79 -13.69
CA PRO A 112 4.02 7.71 -15.06
C PRO A 112 5.53 7.48 -15.13
N ALA A 113 5.99 6.81 -16.19
CA ALA A 113 7.41 6.50 -16.37
C ALA A 113 8.34 7.73 -16.39
N ASP A 114 7.87 8.89 -16.84
CA ASP A 114 8.67 10.12 -16.80
C ASP A 114 8.80 10.68 -15.38
N ASP A 115 7.76 10.57 -14.56
CA ASP A 115 7.79 10.93 -13.14
C ASP A 115 8.64 9.93 -12.33
N GLN A 116 8.64 8.65 -12.72
CA GLN A 116 9.48 7.64 -12.06
C GLN A 116 10.98 7.97 -12.12
N LYS A 117 11.43 8.75 -13.12
CA LYS A 117 12.83 9.22 -13.22
C LYS A 117 13.21 10.20 -12.11
N LEU A 118 12.23 10.82 -11.46
CA LEU A 118 12.42 11.74 -10.34
C LEU A 118 12.49 11.02 -8.99
N LEU A 119 12.18 9.72 -8.96
CA LEU A 119 12.24 8.91 -7.75
C LEU A 119 13.70 8.54 -7.43
N LYS A 120 13.96 8.24 -6.16
CA LYS A 120 15.27 7.75 -5.72
C LYS A 120 15.70 6.52 -6.55
N PRO A 121 16.90 6.52 -7.16
CA PRO A 121 17.42 5.34 -7.82
C PRO A 121 17.49 4.13 -6.88
N GLY A 122 16.97 2.98 -7.32
CA GLY A 122 16.92 1.75 -6.52
C GLY A 122 15.83 1.75 -5.45
N SER A 123 14.90 2.71 -5.48
CA SER A 123 13.66 2.63 -4.69
C SER A 123 12.78 1.47 -5.15
N LEU A 124 12.02 0.90 -4.22
CA LEU A 124 10.99 -0.09 -4.52
C LEU A 124 9.66 0.62 -4.75
N LEU A 125 9.07 0.45 -5.93
CA LEU A 125 7.72 0.95 -6.22
C LEU A 125 6.70 -0.20 -6.15
N ILE A 126 5.84 -0.17 -5.12
CA ILE A 126 4.71 -1.08 -4.95
C ILE A 126 3.48 -0.40 -5.53
N ASN A 127 3.11 -0.79 -6.75
CA ASN A 127 1.94 -0.25 -7.44
C ASN A 127 0.67 -1.05 -7.07
N CYS A 128 -0.27 -0.39 -6.41
CA CYS A 128 -1.58 -0.91 -6.05
C CYS A 128 -2.70 -0.35 -6.94
N SER A 129 -2.38 0.38 -8.02
CA SER A 129 -3.38 0.88 -8.95
C SER A 129 -4.04 -0.27 -9.71
N GLY A 130 -5.37 -0.22 -9.83
CA GLY A 130 -6.15 -1.16 -10.66
C GLY A 130 -6.06 -0.89 -12.16
N GLU A 131 -5.22 0.08 -12.57
CA GLU A 131 -5.01 0.43 -13.97
C GLU A 131 -4.06 -0.59 -14.61
N PHE A 132 -4.62 -1.49 -15.41
CA PHE A 132 -3.86 -2.44 -16.22
C PHE A 132 -3.53 -1.80 -17.57
N PHE A 133 -2.24 -1.62 -17.88
CA PHE A 133 -1.84 -1.19 -19.21
C PHE A 133 -1.77 -2.37 -20.18
N SER A 134 -2.32 -2.18 -21.38
CA SER A 134 -2.15 -3.12 -22.49
C SER A 134 -0.69 -3.12 -22.97
N LYS A 135 -0.24 -4.26 -23.49
CA LYS A 135 1.15 -4.56 -23.89
C LYS A 135 1.82 -3.57 -24.85
N SER A 136 1.09 -2.68 -25.53
CA SER A 136 1.62 -1.80 -26.58
C SER A 136 2.64 -0.76 -26.11
N ASN A 137 2.83 -0.57 -24.80
CA ASN A 137 3.78 0.40 -24.25
C ASN A 137 5.09 -0.21 -23.74
N PHE A 138 5.25 -1.54 -23.76
CA PHE A 138 6.48 -2.20 -23.30
C PHE A 138 7.55 -2.37 -24.40
N GLU A 139 7.16 -2.39 -25.68
CA GLU A 139 8.07 -2.76 -26.78
C GLU A 139 9.03 -1.66 -27.25
N ASN A 140 8.96 -0.43 -26.73
CA ASN A 140 9.75 0.71 -27.26
C ASN A 140 10.74 1.36 -26.28
N LYS A 141 11.14 0.71 -25.17
CA LYS A 141 12.09 1.33 -24.21
C LYS A 141 13.30 0.49 -23.79
N PHE A 142 13.57 -0.62 -24.46
CA PHE A 142 14.82 -1.38 -24.27
C PHE A 142 15.39 -1.87 -25.61
N LEU A 143 15.75 -0.91 -26.47
CA LEU A 143 16.76 -1.06 -27.53
C LEU A 143 17.57 0.23 -27.60
#